data_AF-A0A0D0CDV2-F1
#
_entry.id   AF-A0A0D0CDV2-F1
#
_cell.length_a   1.000
_cell.length_b   1.000
_cell.length_c   1.000
_cell.angle_alpha   90.00
_cell.angle_beta   90.00
_cell.angle_gamma   90.00
#
_symmetry.space_group_name_H-M   'P 1'
#
loop_
_entity.id
_entity.type
_entity.pdbx_description
1 polymer ?
#
loop_
_entity_poly.entity_id
_entity_poly.type
_entity_poly.pdbx_seq_one_letter_code
_entity_poly.pdbx_strand_id
1 'polypeptide(L)'
;MLEVCRAAGDEEGVSFWQWVLHLLDCTGHELMSDEEDITMVDKSIPGRVVTTPAKEVLVLKWRHTYLTKLFTFIDVTTGVEDMVFQRAGHPSLQQLHGGKESNWLPPTGRLKSFFNPLYLAKLTIPQKSALRMDESEFILRNFEGYLDG
;
A
#
# COMPACT_ATOMS: atom_id res chain seq x y z
N MET A 1 -12.66 1.96 11.70
CA MET A 1 -11.93 0.87 12.42
C MET A 1 -11.62 1.14 13.90
N LEU A 2 -10.95 2.23 14.31
CA LEU A 2 -10.67 2.47 15.75
C LEU A 2 -11.93 2.45 16.64
N GLU A 3 -12.99 3.12 16.19
CA GLU A 3 -14.27 3.14 16.91
C GLU A 3 -14.94 1.77 16.93
N VAL A 4 -14.78 0.98 15.88
CA VAL A 4 -15.29 -0.40 15.78
C VAL A 4 -14.61 -1.29 16.81
N CYS A 5 -13.27 -1.26 16.89
CA CYS A 5 -12.51 -2.01 17.90
C CYS A 5 -12.86 -1.54 19.33
N ARG A 6 -13.03 -0.22 19.56
CA ARG A 6 -13.49 0.32 20.85
C ARG A 6 -14.88 -0.19 21.22
N ALA A 7 -15.81 -0.22 20.28
CA ALA A 7 -17.17 -0.72 20.51
C ALA A 7 -17.20 -2.23 20.79
N ALA A 8 -16.27 -2.99 20.20
CA ALA A 8 -16.09 -4.42 20.42
C ALA A 8 -15.30 -4.76 21.70
N GLY A 9 -14.71 -3.77 22.39
CA GLY A 9 -13.81 -4.00 23.53
C GLY A 9 -12.46 -4.63 23.15
N ASP A 10 -12.08 -4.56 21.87
CA ASP A 10 -10.84 -5.10 21.34
C ASP A 10 -9.69 -4.08 21.52
N GLU A 11 -9.02 -4.14 22.66
CA GLU A 11 -7.89 -3.25 22.98
C GLU A 11 -6.68 -3.47 22.06
N GLU A 12 -6.50 -4.69 21.56
CA GLU A 12 -5.39 -5.02 20.66
C GLU A 12 -5.60 -4.37 19.29
N GLY A 13 -6.81 -4.48 18.74
CA GLY A 13 -7.20 -3.79 17.52
C GLY A 13 -7.08 -2.26 17.65
N VAL A 14 -7.45 -1.69 18.80
CA VAL A 14 -7.26 -0.25 19.05
C VAL A 14 -5.78 0.14 18.99
N SER A 15 -4.91 -0.62 19.67
CA SER A 15 -3.45 -0.41 19.65
C SER A 15 -2.87 -0.53 18.25
N PHE A 16 -3.33 -1.52 17.49
CA PHE A 16 -2.92 -1.73 16.10
C PHE A 16 -3.31 -0.53 15.21
N TRP A 17 -4.57 -0.12 15.21
CA TRP A 17 -5.02 0.99 14.35
C TRP A 17 -4.44 2.34 14.76
N GLN A 18 -4.14 2.55 16.05
CA GLN A 18 -3.39 3.72 16.51
C GLN A 18 -1.96 3.73 15.95
N TRP A 19 -1.29 2.58 16.00
CA TRP A 19 0.04 2.41 15.41
C TRP A 19 0.01 2.63 13.89
N VAL A 20 -1.01 2.11 13.19
CA VAL A 20 -1.21 2.36 11.75
C VAL A 20 -1.32 3.86 11.47
N LEU A 21 -2.17 4.59 12.19
CA LEU A 21 -2.31 6.05 11.98
C LEU A 21 -1.00 6.79 12.18
N HIS A 22 -0.22 6.42 13.21
CA HIS A 22 1.09 7.01 13.44
C HIS A 22 2.07 6.70 12.30
N LEU A 23 2.06 5.45 11.80
CA LEU A 23 2.85 5.07 10.64
C LEU A 23 2.46 5.89 9.40
N LEU A 24 1.16 6.06 9.13
CA LEU A 24 0.67 6.83 7.97
C LEU A 24 1.14 8.28 8.01
N ASP A 25 1.07 8.90 9.19
CA ASP A 25 1.55 10.26 9.44
C ASP A 25 3.06 10.37 9.17
N CYS A 26 3.86 9.39 9.60
CA CYS A 26 5.30 9.35 9.35
C CYS A 26 5.67 9.07 7.87
N THR A 27 4.91 8.21 7.18
CA THR A 27 5.19 7.86 5.78
C THR A 27 4.88 9.00 4.83
N GLY A 28 3.83 9.78 5.10
CA GLY A 28 3.35 10.83 4.21
C GLY A 28 2.85 10.33 2.84
N HIS A 29 2.35 11.26 2.03
CA HIS A 29 1.61 10.97 0.80
C HIS A 29 2.43 10.22 -0.27
N GLU A 30 3.73 10.49 -0.37
CA GLU A 30 4.61 9.93 -1.41
C GLU A 30 4.84 8.42 -1.27
N LEU A 31 4.79 7.91 -0.03
CA LEU A 31 4.95 6.47 0.26
C LEU A 31 3.64 5.69 0.12
N MET A 32 2.52 6.38 0.38
CA MET A 32 1.16 5.82 0.35
C MET A 32 0.54 5.77 -1.04
N SER A 33 1.05 6.58 -1.98
CA SER A 33 0.55 6.60 -3.35
C SER A 33 1.18 5.48 -4.16
N ASP A 34 0.35 4.71 -4.84
CA ASP A 34 0.78 3.82 -5.91
C ASP A 34 0.77 4.57 -7.25
N GLU A 35 1.75 4.27 -8.10
CA GLU A 35 1.70 4.74 -9.49
C GLU A 35 0.77 3.81 -10.27
N GLU A 36 -0.26 4.38 -10.89
CA GLU A 36 -1.25 3.63 -11.66
C GLU A 36 -1.07 3.92 -13.17
N ASP A 37 -1.09 2.88 -13.99
CA ASP A 37 -1.20 2.97 -15.45
C ASP A 37 -2.58 2.45 -15.91
N ILE A 38 -3.08 2.90 -17.05
CA ILE A 38 -4.35 2.40 -17.60
C ILE A 38 -4.03 1.33 -18.65
N THR A 39 -4.33 0.07 -18.32
CA THR A 39 -4.13 -1.07 -19.22
C THR A 39 -5.48 -1.62 -19.67
N MET A 40 -5.58 -2.00 -20.95
CA MET A 40 -6.76 -2.66 -21.50
C MET A 40 -6.68 -4.15 -21.25
N VAL A 41 -7.73 -4.73 -20.66
CA VAL A 41 -7.76 -6.15 -20.28
C VAL A 41 -8.96 -6.82 -20.91
N ASP A 42 -8.71 -7.94 -21.58
CA ASP A 42 -9.75 -8.77 -22.14
C ASP A 42 -10.40 -9.62 -21.04
N LYS A 43 -11.66 -9.30 -20.73
CA LYS A 43 -12.50 -10.15 -19.88
C LYS A 43 -13.23 -11.16 -20.75
N SER A 44 -12.95 -12.43 -20.48
CA SER A 44 -13.74 -13.53 -21.03
C SER A 44 -15.02 -13.69 -20.21
N ILE A 45 -16.14 -13.35 -20.81
CA ILE A 45 -17.49 -13.57 -20.28
C ILE A 45 -18.08 -14.72 -21.12
N PRO A 46 -18.92 -15.63 -20.59
CA PRO A 46 -19.45 -16.74 -21.38
C PRO A 46 -20.04 -16.29 -22.73
N GLY A 47 -19.41 -16.67 -23.83
CA GLY A 47 -19.81 -16.34 -25.20
C GLY A 47 -19.29 -15.02 -25.78
N ARG A 48 -18.50 -14.21 -25.04
CA ARG A 48 -17.96 -12.93 -25.55
C ARG A 48 -16.67 -12.51 -24.85
N VAL A 49 -15.69 -12.04 -25.64
CA VAL A 49 -14.53 -11.30 -25.12
C VAL A 49 -14.87 -9.81 -25.11
N VAL A 50 -14.72 -9.16 -23.96
CA VAL A 50 -14.94 -7.72 -23.79
C VAL A 50 -13.65 -7.10 -23.28
N THR A 51 -13.07 -6.19 -24.05
CA THR A 51 -11.92 -5.39 -23.62
C THR A 51 -12.41 -4.26 -22.70
N THR A 52 -11.95 -4.25 -21.45
CA THR A 52 -12.28 -3.22 -20.47
C THR A 52 -11.01 -2.54 -19.96
N PRO A 53 -11.03 -1.21 -19.72
CA PRO A 53 -9.93 -0.55 -19.05
C PRO A 53 -9.80 -1.08 -17.61
N ALA A 54 -8.58 -1.30 -17.17
CA ALA A 54 -8.19 -1.66 -15.83
C ALA A 54 -7.05 -0.75 -15.37
N LYS A 55 -6.98 -0.49 -14.07
CA LYS A 55 -5.88 0.26 -13.47
C LYS A 55 -4.79 -0.74 -13.12
N GLU A 56 -3.61 -0.62 -13.72
CA GLU A 56 -2.46 -1.44 -13.37
C GLU A 56 -1.64 -0.70 -12.31
N VAL A 57 -1.57 -1.27 -11.11
CA VAL A 57 -0.75 -0.75 -10.02
C VAL A 57 0.70 -1.16 -10.25
N LEU A 58 1.58 -0.17 -10.41
CA LEU A 58 3.00 -0.37 -10.61
C LEU A 58 3.72 -0.61 -9.27
N VAL A 59 4.70 -1.51 -9.29
CA VAL A 59 5.51 -1.85 -8.12
C VAL A 59 6.61 -0.82 -7.92
N LEU A 60 6.56 -0.10 -6.80
CA LEU A 60 7.63 0.79 -6.36
C LEU A 60 8.80 -0.03 -5.81
N LYS A 61 9.82 -0.24 -6.65
CA LYS A 61 11.03 -1.02 -6.31
C LYS A 61 11.76 -0.55 -5.05
N TRP A 62 11.66 0.73 -4.72
CA TRP A 62 12.30 1.35 -3.57
C TRP A 62 11.48 1.22 -2.28
N ARG A 63 10.16 1.00 -2.36
CA ARG A 63 9.29 0.91 -1.18
C ARG A 63 9.44 -0.44 -0.49
N HIS A 64 9.51 -0.43 0.83
CA HIS A 64 9.59 -1.65 1.61
C HIS A 64 8.36 -2.54 1.37
N THR A 65 8.57 -3.83 1.08
CA THR A 65 7.50 -4.79 0.72
C THR A 65 6.44 -4.93 1.81
N TYR A 66 6.86 -4.88 3.07
CA TYR A 66 5.97 -4.80 4.23
C TYR A 66 4.94 -3.67 4.13
N LEU A 67 5.35 -2.45 3.72
CA LEU A 67 4.44 -1.32 3.61
C LEU A 67 3.42 -1.53 2.50
N THR A 68 3.86 -2.09 1.37
CA THR A 68 2.93 -2.47 0.28
C THR A 68 1.87 -3.44 0.79
N LYS A 69 2.26 -4.51 1.51
CA LYS A 69 1.31 -5.45 2.10
C LYS A 69 0.36 -4.77 3.09
N LEU A 70 0.88 -3.87 3.93
CA LEU A 70 0.10 -3.16 4.94
C LEU A 70 -0.94 -2.25 4.29
N PHE A 71 -0.57 -1.49 3.25
CA PHE A 71 -1.51 -0.63 2.53
C PHE A 71 -2.58 -1.45 1.82
N THR A 72 -2.21 -2.54 1.16
CA THR A 72 -3.20 -3.47 0.59
C THR A 72 -4.17 -4.00 1.65
N PHE A 73 -3.66 -4.36 2.83
CA PHE A 73 -4.51 -4.81 3.94
C PHE A 73 -5.46 -3.70 4.43
N ILE A 74 -4.98 -2.48 4.57
CA ILE A 74 -5.80 -1.32 4.95
C ILE A 74 -6.89 -1.06 3.90
N ASP A 75 -6.54 -1.09 2.62
CA ASP A 75 -7.48 -0.88 1.51
C ASP A 75 -8.57 -1.96 1.48
N VAL A 76 -8.21 -3.24 1.68
CA VAL A 76 -9.18 -4.33 1.77
C VAL A 76 -10.08 -4.18 3.00
N THR A 77 -9.50 -3.80 4.14
CA THR A 77 -10.24 -3.67 5.41
C THR A 77 -11.20 -2.47 5.38
N THR A 78 -10.83 -1.38 4.71
CA THR A 78 -11.71 -0.23 4.48
C THR A 78 -12.72 -0.48 3.36
N GLY A 79 -12.42 -1.35 2.40
CA GLY A 79 -13.40 -1.83 1.40
C GLY A 79 -14.61 -2.55 2.02
N VAL A 80 -14.53 -3.01 3.27
CA VAL A 80 -15.70 -3.51 4.02
C VAL A 80 -16.69 -2.37 4.33
N GLU A 81 -16.24 -1.12 4.44
CA GLU A 81 -17.14 0.05 4.56
C GLU A 81 -17.90 0.35 3.26
N ASP A 82 -17.42 -0.07 2.09
CA ASP A 82 -18.18 0.05 0.82
C ASP A 82 -19.42 -0.87 0.78
N MET A 83 -19.54 -1.89 1.67
CA MET A 83 -20.83 -2.57 1.90
C MET A 83 -21.84 -1.67 2.63
N VAL A 84 -21.38 -0.68 3.40
CA VAL A 84 -22.21 0.25 4.17
C VAL A 84 -22.49 1.52 3.36
N PHE A 85 -21.51 2.01 2.61
CA PHE A 85 -21.66 3.14 1.69
C PHE A 85 -21.86 2.61 0.28
N GLN A 86 -23.10 2.34 -0.11
CA GLN A 86 -23.46 2.13 -1.52
C GLN A 86 -23.05 3.37 -2.33
N ARG A 87 -21.84 3.36 -2.90
CA ARG A 87 -21.40 4.38 -3.85
C ARG A 87 -22.28 4.26 -5.09
N ALA A 88 -23.33 5.08 -5.14
CA ALA A 88 -24.06 5.38 -6.36
C ALA A 88 -23.12 6.18 -7.29
N GLY A 89 -22.19 5.48 -7.93
CA GLY A 89 -21.17 6.02 -8.81
C GLY A 89 -20.69 4.96 -9.79
N HIS A 90 -19.97 5.39 -10.84
CA HIS A 90 -19.40 4.48 -11.83
C HIS A 90 -18.61 3.36 -11.14
N PRO A 91 -18.75 2.08 -11.57
CA PRO A 91 -18.01 0.98 -11.00
C PRO A 91 -16.52 1.28 -11.04
N SER A 92 -15.83 1.05 -9.92
CA SER A 92 -14.38 1.23 -9.85
C SER A 92 -13.72 0.38 -10.94
N LEU A 93 -12.76 0.99 -11.65
CA LEU A 93 -11.92 0.24 -12.57
C LEU A 93 -11.21 -0.85 -11.80
N GLN A 94 -11.22 -2.07 -12.35
CA GLN A 94 -10.53 -3.19 -11.72
C GLN A 94 -9.04 -2.83 -11.60
N GLN A 95 -8.49 -2.95 -10.39
CA GLN A 95 -7.05 -2.85 -10.17
C GLN A 95 -6.39 -4.18 -10.48
N LEU A 96 -5.35 -4.15 -11.31
CA LEU A 96 -4.47 -5.25 -11.61
C LEU A 96 -3.11 -5.02 -10.98
N HIS A 97 -2.60 -6.03 -10.30
CA HIS A 97 -1.24 -6.04 -9.78
C HIS A 97 -0.34 -6.74 -10.81
N GLY A 98 0.00 -6.01 -11.88
CA GLY A 98 0.69 -6.56 -13.06
C GLY A 98 2.20 -6.76 -12.91
N GLY A 99 2.77 -6.42 -11.74
CA GLY A 99 4.20 -6.63 -11.46
C GLY A 99 5.15 -5.72 -12.24
N LYS A 100 4.64 -4.81 -13.08
CA LYS A 100 5.45 -3.79 -13.75
C LYS A 100 6.12 -2.88 -12.73
N GLU A 101 7.41 -2.66 -12.88
CA GLU A 101 8.16 -1.76 -12.01
C GLU A 101 7.94 -0.30 -12.40
N SER A 102 7.74 0.53 -11.38
CA SER A 102 7.67 1.98 -11.53
C SER A 102 9.07 2.59 -11.73
N ASN A 103 9.13 3.66 -12.54
CA ASN A 103 10.32 4.51 -12.69
C ASN A 103 10.35 5.68 -11.70
N TRP A 104 9.36 5.79 -10.82
CA TRP A 104 9.24 6.88 -9.87
C TRP A 104 10.44 6.90 -8.92
N LEU A 105 11.01 8.08 -8.74
CA LEU A 105 12.16 8.29 -7.88
C LEU A 105 11.78 8.16 -6.40
N PRO A 106 12.66 7.57 -5.58
CA PRO A 106 12.43 7.48 -4.14
C PRO A 106 12.37 8.88 -3.51
N PRO A 107 11.48 9.10 -2.52
CA PRO A 107 11.44 10.34 -1.76
C PRO A 107 12.71 10.52 -0.91
N THR A 108 13.13 11.77 -0.72
CA THR A 108 14.28 12.12 0.12
C THR A 108 13.86 12.45 1.55
N GLY A 109 14.73 12.22 2.54
CA GLY A 109 14.44 12.60 3.93
C GLY A 109 13.52 11.61 4.67
N ARG A 110 13.36 10.39 4.15
CA ARG A 110 12.52 9.36 4.77
C ARG A 110 13.34 8.38 5.61
N LEU A 111 12.66 7.70 6.51
CA LEU A 111 13.22 6.69 7.39
C LEU A 111 13.79 5.53 6.56
N LYS A 112 14.96 5.04 6.97
CA LYS A 112 15.62 3.90 6.31
C LYS A 112 14.72 2.65 6.26
N SER A 113 13.90 2.43 7.29
CA SER A 113 12.98 1.29 7.39
C SER A 113 11.86 1.30 6.33
N PHE A 114 11.59 2.43 5.70
CA PHE A 114 10.58 2.53 4.63
C PHE A 114 11.11 2.13 3.26
N PHE A 115 12.42 1.95 3.13
CA PHE A 115 13.05 1.52 1.90
C PHE A 115 13.26 0.01 1.87
N ASN A 116 13.11 -0.58 0.68
CA ASN A 116 13.40 -1.98 0.48
C ASN A 116 14.92 -2.23 0.68
N PRO A 117 15.32 -3.17 1.56
CA PRO A 117 16.73 -3.46 1.80
C PRO A 117 17.45 -3.95 0.54
N LEU A 118 16.77 -4.69 -0.35
CA LEU A 118 17.33 -5.14 -1.62
C LEU A 118 17.57 -3.98 -2.59
N TYR A 119 16.72 -2.95 -2.54
CA TYR A 119 16.90 -1.73 -3.32
C TYR A 119 18.10 -0.93 -2.80
N LEU A 120 18.17 -0.73 -1.48
CA LEU A 120 19.30 -0.05 -0.86
C LEU A 120 20.63 -0.78 -1.08
N ALA A 121 20.64 -2.11 -1.18
CA ALA A 121 21.84 -2.88 -1.48
C ALA A 121 22.39 -2.62 -2.89
N LYS A 122 21.51 -2.34 -3.87
CA LYS A 122 21.88 -2.05 -5.26
C LYS A 122 22.42 -0.64 -5.48
N LEU A 123 22.14 0.29 -4.57
CA LEU A 123 22.57 1.69 -4.69
C LEU A 123 24.06 1.86 -4.33
N THR A 124 24.73 2.74 -5.08
CA THR A 124 26.08 3.21 -4.75
C THR A 124 26.07 4.15 -3.54
N ILE A 125 27.21 4.33 -2.87
CA ILE A 125 27.33 5.22 -1.70
C ILE A 125 26.82 6.65 -2.00
N PRO A 126 27.19 7.31 -3.13
CA PRO A 126 26.67 8.63 -3.44
C PRO A 126 25.14 8.67 -3.61
N GLN A 127 24.57 7.63 -4.21
CA GLN A 127 23.12 7.52 -4.38
C GLN A 127 22.40 7.35 -3.05
N LYS A 128 22.96 6.58 -2.10
CA LYS A 128 22.40 6.46 -0.75
C LYS A 128 22.46 7.78 0.01
N SER A 129 23.56 8.51 -0.10
CA SER A 129 23.69 9.84 0.52
C SER A 129 22.70 10.86 -0.07
N ALA A 130 22.40 10.77 -1.37
CA ALA A 130 21.42 11.64 -2.02
C ALA A 130 19.98 11.46 -1.47
N LEU A 131 19.65 10.28 -0.94
CA LEU A 131 18.35 10.02 -0.31
C LEU A 131 18.16 10.77 1.01
N ARG A 132 19.24 11.24 1.65
CA ARG A 132 19.22 11.92 2.97
C ARG A 132 18.36 11.16 3.99
N MET A 133 18.54 9.85 4.04
CA MET A 133 17.71 8.98 4.89
C MET A 133 17.87 9.37 6.36
N ASP A 134 16.75 9.36 7.08
CA ASP A 134 16.77 9.46 8.54
C ASP A 134 17.23 8.11 9.12
N GLU A 135 18.17 8.16 10.06
CA GLU A 135 18.71 6.98 10.74
C GLU A 135 17.77 6.43 11.82
N SER A 136 16.71 7.17 12.15
CA SER A 136 15.68 6.72 13.07
C SER A 136 15.01 5.44 12.54
N GLU A 137 14.80 4.47 13.43
CA GLU A 137 14.10 3.23 13.08
C GLU A 137 12.64 3.30 13.53
N PHE A 138 11.74 3.09 12.58
CA PHE A 138 10.34 2.85 12.90
C PHE A 138 10.13 1.36 13.15
N ILE A 139 9.60 1.01 14.31
CA ILE A 139 9.33 -0.38 14.69
C ILE A 139 8.14 -0.89 13.86
N LEU A 140 8.43 -1.74 12.87
CA LEU A 140 7.42 -2.44 12.09
C LEU A 140 6.82 -3.56 12.94
N ARG A 141 5.50 -3.52 13.19
CA ARG A 141 4.80 -4.57 13.93
C ARG A 141 4.49 -5.76 13.03
N ASN A 142 4.56 -6.99 13.51
CA ASN A 142 4.05 -8.10 12.71
C ASN A 142 2.51 -8.00 12.65
N PHE A 143 1.95 -7.89 11.45
CA PHE A 143 0.50 -7.87 11.23
C PHE A 143 0.02 -9.08 10.42
N GLU A 144 0.92 -9.99 10.03
CA GLU A 144 0.55 -11.18 9.26
C GLU A 144 -0.42 -12.09 10.05
N GLY A 145 -0.39 -12.04 11.39
CA GLY A 145 -1.37 -12.72 12.24
C GLY A 145 -2.82 -12.22 12.11
N TYR A 146 -3.05 -11.05 11.49
CA TYR A 146 -4.38 -10.54 11.17
C TYR A 146 -4.85 -10.89 9.74
N LEU A 147 -3.98 -11.49 8.91
CA LEU A 147 -4.31 -11.88 7.54
C LEU A 147 -4.91 -13.30 7.44
N ASP A 148 -4.70 -14.14 8.46
CA ASP A 148 -5.15 -15.54 8.50
C ASP A 148 -6.47 -15.73 9.29
N GLY A 149 -7.20 -14.65 9.60
CA GLY A 149 -8.46 -14.64 10.37
C GLY A 149 -9.71 -14.55 9.51
#